data_AF-A0AAQ3UGR9-F1
#
_entry.id   AF-A0AAQ3UGR9-F1
#
_cell.length_a   1.000
_cell.length_b   1.000
_cell.length_c   1.000
_cell.angle_alpha   90.00
_cell.angle_beta   90.00
_cell.angle_gamma   90.00
#
_symmetry.space_group_name_H-M   'P 1'
#
loop_
_entity.id
_entity.type
_entity.pdbx_description
1 polymer ?
#
loop_
_entity_poly.entity_id
_entity_poly.type
_entity_poly.pdbx_seq_one_letter_code
_entity_poly.pdbx_strand_id
1 'polypeptide(L)'
;MLAIILSRAKTNGQVRGVVPHLVEGGLSILQYADDTILFLNHDMEQAKNMKMILCMFVELSGLKINFHKSEIFCFGQAKRIIEKKLSNWKGKMLSYGGRLVPRGILKKIDYFRSKFFWQNDNHKKKYRLVKWPLICLPKDQAGLGVHNLEIQNKCLLSKWLFKLCNEEGMWQDLIKNKYLKGKPLAQVENKLGDSYFWRRFMKVKDLFLNLGRFKLVSGNQLRFQEDKWLGNHAFKHVYPNLFNIVRKKHATVAEVFRSSPLNISFKRALVGNKLHEWHNLVANLLSVNLEEGNDTFVWGLHKSGSFSVGSMYNSLINNGTVVSQEIWHLRIPLKIKIFLWFLKRGGGLNKVGMLLAGAAALCWALWLTRNDILFNKCKPKYVLQAVFRGTHWFRLWAQLQRTDDKKEEVVEACKILESSTMELFFSFGWPFYATKQSNFFVRPRSWRLRRNHEQKNRHSFAFVKSIC
;
A
#
# COMPACT_ATOMS: atom_id res chain seq x y z
N MET A 1 5.52 25.32 -23.02
CA MET A 1 6.34 26.32 -23.73
C MET A 1 7.80 25.91 -23.83
N LEU A 2 8.54 25.70 -22.72
CA LEU A 2 9.95 25.27 -22.77
C LEU A 2 10.19 23.99 -23.59
N ALA A 3 9.35 22.96 -23.44
CA ALA A 3 9.44 21.72 -24.22
C ALA A 3 9.33 21.95 -25.74
N ILE A 4 8.54 22.93 -26.17
CA ILE A 4 8.35 23.27 -27.60
C ILE A 4 9.58 23.99 -28.15
N ILE A 5 10.13 24.96 -27.39
CA ILE A 5 11.35 25.68 -27.77
C ILE A 5 12.52 24.70 -27.90
N LEU A 6 12.64 23.77 -26.95
CA LEU A 6 13.67 22.72 -27.02
C LEU A 6 13.44 21.76 -28.18
N SER A 7 12.20 21.40 -28.48
CA SER A 7 11.91 20.56 -29.66
C SER A 7 12.38 21.24 -30.95
N ARG A 8 12.15 22.55 -31.10
CA ARG A 8 12.63 23.33 -32.27
C ARG A 8 14.15 23.42 -32.31
N ALA A 9 14.79 23.66 -31.16
CA ALA A 9 16.25 23.69 -31.06
C ALA A 9 16.90 22.36 -31.43
N LYS A 10 16.23 21.23 -31.15
CA LYS A 10 16.67 19.91 -31.62
C LYS A 10 16.57 19.76 -33.13
N THR A 11 15.44 20.17 -33.72
CA THR A 11 15.25 20.11 -35.18
C THR A 11 16.31 20.95 -35.91
N ASN A 12 16.70 22.08 -35.33
CA ASN A 12 17.74 22.96 -35.87
C ASN A 12 19.18 22.50 -35.51
N GLY A 13 19.35 21.34 -34.88
CA GLY A 13 20.67 20.79 -34.52
C GLY A 13 21.41 21.53 -33.39
N GLN A 14 20.80 22.53 -32.76
CA GLN A 14 21.43 23.39 -31.73
C GLN A 14 21.60 22.66 -30.39
N VAL A 15 20.75 21.67 -30.11
CA VAL A 15 20.80 20.83 -28.90
C VAL A 15 20.55 19.38 -29.31
N ARG A 16 21.39 18.45 -28.86
CA ARG A 16 21.17 17.01 -29.07
C ARG A 16 20.71 16.35 -27.78
N GLY A 17 19.66 15.53 -27.86
CA GLY A 17 19.23 14.71 -26.74
C GLY A 17 20.22 13.60 -26.42
N VAL A 18 20.18 13.14 -25.17
CA VAL A 18 20.91 11.95 -24.76
C VAL A 18 20.16 10.70 -25.25
N VAL A 19 20.91 9.65 -25.56
CA VAL A 19 20.36 8.32 -25.87
C VAL A 19 19.39 8.31 -27.10
N PRO A 20 19.80 8.83 -28.27
CA PRO A 20 18.95 8.91 -29.46
C PRO A 20 18.51 7.55 -30.02
N HIS A 21 19.22 6.48 -29.67
CA HIS A 21 18.87 5.11 -30.06
C HIS A 21 17.68 4.52 -29.27
N LEU A 22 17.22 5.19 -28.20
CA LEU A 22 16.07 4.74 -27.41
C LEU A 22 14.83 5.62 -27.55
N VAL A 23 15.01 6.89 -27.90
CA VAL A 23 13.91 7.85 -28.07
C VAL A 23 14.23 8.68 -29.30
N GLU A 24 13.29 8.76 -30.22
CA GLU A 24 13.44 9.54 -31.44
C GLU A 24 13.75 11.01 -31.11
N GLY A 25 14.82 11.55 -31.71
CA GLY A 25 15.34 12.90 -31.38
C GLY A 25 16.08 13.01 -30.03
N GLY A 26 16.22 11.93 -29.27
CA GLY A 26 16.94 11.87 -27.98
C GLY A 26 16.22 12.55 -26.81
N LEU A 27 16.49 12.08 -25.59
CA LEU A 27 15.93 12.64 -24.36
C LEU A 27 16.67 13.95 -24.00
N SER A 28 15.96 15.07 -23.88
CA SER A 28 16.57 16.37 -23.52
C SER A 28 15.89 17.06 -22.35
N ILE A 29 14.63 16.73 -22.11
CA ILE A 29 13.83 17.34 -21.05
C ILE A 29 12.88 16.32 -20.44
N LEU A 30 12.75 16.37 -19.12
CA LEU A 30 11.75 15.64 -18.37
C LEU A 30 11.16 16.61 -17.34
N GLN A 31 9.89 16.97 -17.51
CA GLN A 31 9.22 17.95 -16.66
C GLN A 31 8.19 17.27 -15.77
N TYR A 32 8.12 17.69 -14.52
CA TYR A 32 7.06 17.33 -13.60
C TYR A 32 6.71 18.55 -12.74
N ALA A 33 5.56 19.18 -13.03
CA ALA A 33 5.17 20.47 -12.44
C ALA A 33 6.32 21.50 -12.59
N ASP A 34 6.85 22.00 -11.47
CA ASP A 34 7.91 23.01 -11.42
C ASP A 34 9.32 22.41 -11.58
N ASP A 35 9.45 21.09 -11.36
CA ASP A 35 10.74 20.40 -11.45
C ASP A 35 11.04 20.00 -12.90
N THR A 36 12.06 20.61 -13.49
CA THR A 36 12.52 20.29 -14.85
C THR A 36 13.93 19.70 -14.79
N ILE A 37 14.09 18.49 -15.35
CA ILE A 37 15.39 17.85 -15.54
C ILE A 37 15.78 18.00 -17.01
N LEU A 38 16.93 18.60 -17.26
CA LEU A 38 17.51 18.75 -18.60
C LEU A 38 18.64 17.75 -18.78
N PHE A 39 18.67 17.11 -19.94
CA PHE A 39 19.71 16.17 -20.33
C PHE A 39 20.47 16.71 -21.53
N LEU A 40 21.80 16.71 -21.42
CA LEU A 40 22.73 17.21 -22.42
C LEU A 40 23.88 16.21 -22.55
N ASN A 41 24.39 16.06 -23.76
CA ASN A 41 25.66 15.37 -23.98
C ASN A 41 26.83 16.25 -23.51
N HIS A 42 28.01 15.67 -23.32
CA HIS A 42 29.20 16.41 -22.91
C HIS A 42 29.73 17.26 -24.07
N ASP A 43 29.08 18.40 -24.30
CA ASP A 43 29.41 19.35 -25.35
C ASP A 43 29.16 20.79 -24.83
N MET A 44 30.22 21.59 -24.84
CA MET A 44 30.20 22.97 -24.35
C MET A 44 29.36 23.89 -25.22
N GLU A 45 29.27 23.62 -26.52
CA GLU A 45 28.48 24.43 -27.44
C GLU A 45 26.98 24.20 -27.20
N GLN A 46 26.57 22.93 -27.05
CA GLN A 46 25.20 22.57 -26.69
C GLN A 46 24.81 23.12 -25.31
N ALA A 47 25.73 23.15 -24.35
CA ALA A 47 25.47 23.74 -23.04
C ALA A 47 25.25 25.26 -23.11
N LYS A 48 26.03 25.97 -23.94
CA LYS A 48 25.82 27.41 -24.22
C LYS A 48 24.47 27.65 -24.88
N ASN A 49 24.12 26.85 -25.90
CA ASN A 49 22.84 26.94 -26.58
C ASN A 49 21.66 26.68 -25.63
N MET A 50 21.77 25.67 -24.76
CA MET A 50 20.78 25.40 -23.73
C MET A 50 20.62 26.57 -22.77
N LYS A 51 21.72 27.20 -22.33
CA LYS A 51 21.67 28.38 -21.46
C LYS A 51 20.93 29.53 -22.14
N MET A 52 21.22 29.80 -23.43
CA MET A 52 20.52 30.84 -24.19
C MET A 52 19.03 30.55 -24.31
N ILE A 53 18.65 29.30 -24.58
CA ILE A 53 17.26 28.87 -24.64
C ILE A 53 16.54 29.09 -23.29
N LEU A 54 17.21 28.79 -22.18
CA LEU A 54 16.64 29.02 -20.85
C LEU A 54 16.48 30.51 -20.54
N CYS A 55 17.43 31.36 -20.94
CA CYS A 55 17.31 32.82 -20.81
C CYS A 55 16.14 33.36 -21.65
N MET A 56 16.04 32.97 -22.92
CA MET A 56 14.92 33.35 -23.78
C MET A 56 13.58 32.89 -23.20
N PHE A 57 13.53 31.69 -22.61
CA PHE A 57 12.32 31.21 -21.95
C PHE A 57 11.95 32.07 -20.72
N VAL A 58 12.92 32.48 -19.91
CA VAL A 58 12.71 33.39 -18.77
C VAL A 58 12.12 34.72 -19.23
N GLU A 59 12.67 35.30 -20.29
CA GLU A 59 12.20 36.57 -20.86
C GLU A 59 10.78 36.44 -21.43
N LEU A 60 10.51 35.37 -22.20
CA LEU A 60 9.21 35.17 -22.84
C LEU A 60 8.09 34.77 -21.88
N SER A 61 8.42 34.04 -20.81
CA SER A 61 7.42 33.54 -19.85
C SER A 61 7.21 34.46 -18.64
N GLY A 62 8.14 35.39 -18.39
CA GLY A 62 8.18 36.19 -17.16
C GLY A 62 8.53 35.39 -15.89
N LEU A 63 8.87 34.10 -16.02
CA LEU A 63 9.22 33.23 -14.89
C LEU A 63 10.70 33.36 -14.53
N LYS A 64 11.04 33.27 -13.24
CA LYS A 64 12.44 33.28 -12.76
C LYS A 64 12.92 31.87 -12.44
N ILE A 65 14.09 31.49 -12.97
CA ILE A 65 14.77 30.24 -12.59
C ILE A 65 15.37 30.40 -11.19
N ASN A 66 15.05 29.47 -10.30
CA ASN A 66 15.65 29.44 -8.97
C ASN A 66 17.02 28.75 -9.00
N PHE A 67 18.08 29.53 -9.16
CA PHE A 67 19.46 29.02 -9.23
C PHE A 67 19.92 28.32 -7.95
N HIS A 68 19.41 28.71 -6.77
CA HIS A 68 19.74 28.03 -5.51
C HIS A 68 19.18 26.61 -5.42
N LYS A 69 18.12 26.29 -6.17
CA LYS A 69 17.55 24.95 -6.28
C LYS A 69 18.02 24.18 -7.52
N SER A 70 18.71 24.84 -8.44
CA SER A 70 19.13 24.26 -9.71
C SER A 70 20.55 23.68 -9.58
N GLU A 71 20.68 22.36 -9.67
CA GLU A 71 21.97 21.65 -9.59
C GLU A 71 22.32 21.07 -10.97
N ILE A 72 23.55 21.28 -11.45
CA ILE A 72 24.09 20.61 -12.64
C ILE A 72 24.80 19.34 -12.19
N PHE A 73 24.45 18.21 -12.80
CA PHE A 73 25.04 16.91 -12.48
C PHE A 73 25.80 16.33 -13.68
N CYS A 74 27.11 16.18 -13.53
CA CYS A 74 27.91 15.35 -14.45
C CYS A 74 27.76 13.88 -14.05
N PHE A 75 27.34 13.01 -14.98
CA PHE A 75 26.97 11.62 -14.68
C PHE A 75 28.04 10.82 -13.90
N GLY A 76 29.33 11.15 -14.08
CA GLY A 76 30.44 10.56 -13.30
C GLY A 76 30.42 10.91 -11.81
N GLN A 77 30.14 12.16 -11.44
CA GLN A 77 29.98 12.60 -10.04
C GLN A 77 28.59 12.28 -9.49
N ALA A 78 27.56 12.27 -10.35
CA ALA A 78 26.18 11.97 -9.98
C ALA A 78 26.03 10.58 -9.36
N LYS A 79 26.76 9.56 -9.85
CA LYS A 79 26.75 8.23 -9.24
C LYS A 79 27.18 8.27 -7.76
N ARG A 80 28.30 8.95 -7.46
CA ARG A 80 28.81 9.14 -6.09
C ARG A 80 27.87 9.94 -5.21
N ILE A 81 27.26 10.99 -5.73
CA ILE A 81 26.33 11.85 -4.98
C ILE A 81 24.98 11.15 -4.79
N ILE A 82 24.50 10.38 -5.76
CA ILE A 82 23.28 9.56 -5.63
C ILE A 82 23.52 8.46 -4.61
N GLU A 83 24.67 7.78 -4.64
CA GLU A 83 25.06 6.79 -3.61
C GLU A 83 25.17 7.44 -2.22
N LYS A 84 25.75 8.65 -2.12
CA LYS A 84 25.90 9.41 -0.86
C LYS A 84 24.58 10.05 -0.37
N LYS A 85 23.69 10.48 -1.27
CA LYS A 85 22.33 10.96 -0.94
C LYS A 85 21.47 9.77 -0.52
N LEU A 86 21.55 8.62 -1.21
CA LEU A 86 20.88 7.37 -0.82
C LEU A 86 21.31 6.87 0.56
N SER A 87 22.58 7.02 0.94
CA SER A 87 23.04 6.71 2.31
C SER A 87 22.55 7.71 3.36
N ASN A 88 22.29 8.96 2.96
CA ASN A 88 21.83 10.05 3.83
C ASN A 88 20.30 10.17 3.94
N TRP A 89 19.52 9.37 3.20
CA TRP A 89 18.05 9.36 3.28
C TRP A 89 17.57 8.71 4.59
N LYS A 90 17.74 9.41 5.72
CA LYS A 90 17.03 9.18 6.97
C LYS A 90 15.69 9.93 6.94
N GLY A 91 14.58 9.19 6.86
CA GLY A 91 13.35 9.55 7.58
C GLY A 91 12.29 10.45 6.93
N LYS A 92 12.50 11.14 5.80
CA LYS A 92 11.51 12.13 5.29
C LYS A 92 10.91 11.95 3.88
N MET A 93 11.05 10.81 3.21
CA MET A 93 10.28 10.53 1.99
C MET A 93 9.67 9.13 2.01
N LEU A 94 8.53 9.03 2.70
CA LEU A 94 7.59 7.94 2.55
C LEU A 94 6.40 8.43 1.71
N SER A 95 6.07 7.68 0.67
CA SER A 95 4.75 7.63 0.04
C SER A 95 4.22 8.90 -0.66
N TYR A 96 4.89 9.37 -1.71
CA TYR A 96 4.21 10.05 -2.82
C TYR A 96 4.89 9.65 -4.14
N GLY A 97 4.17 8.98 -5.05
CA GLY A 97 4.63 8.83 -6.45
C GLY A 97 5.28 7.51 -6.89
N GLY A 98 4.96 6.35 -6.29
CA GLY A 98 5.20 5.06 -6.95
C GLY A 98 6.66 4.66 -7.20
N ARG A 99 7.62 5.19 -6.43
CA ARG A 99 9.03 4.77 -6.53
C ARG A 99 9.22 3.32 -6.09
N LEU A 100 10.04 2.59 -6.85
CA LEU A 100 10.54 1.27 -6.49
C LEU A 100 11.26 1.34 -5.14
N VAL A 101 10.69 0.78 -4.06
CA VAL A 101 11.37 0.77 -2.76
C VAL A 101 12.23 -0.49 -2.66
N PRO A 102 13.58 -0.40 -2.54
CA PRO A 102 14.46 -1.55 -2.34
C PRO A 102 14.00 -2.42 -1.17
N ARG A 103 14.12 -3.75 -1.31
CA ARG A 103 13.73 -4.69 -0.24
C ARG A 103 14.44 -4.42 1.09
N GLY A 104 15.70 -4.01 1.06
CA GLY A 104 16.43 -3.63 2.28
C GLY A 104 15.81 -2.44 3.01
N ILE A 105 15.34 -1.44 2.26
CA ILE A 105 14.67 -0.26 2.81
C ILE A 105 13.29 -0.66 3.36
N LEU A 106 12.53 -1.49 2.64
CA LEU A 106 11.24 -2.03 3.12
C LEU A 106 11.40 -2.75 4.46
N LYS A 107 12.39 -3.64 4.57
CA LYS A 107 12.70 -4.35 5.83
C LYS A 107 13.07 -3.38 6.96
N LYS A 108 13.84 -2.32 6.66
CA LYS A 108 14.21 -1.30 7.65
C LYS A 108 13.02 -0.46 8.10
N ILE A 109 12.11 -0.11 7.18
CA ILE A 109 10.87 0.59 7.50
C ILE A 109 9.97 -0.30 8.34
N ASP A 110 9.77 -1.56 7.94
CA ASP A 110 8.96 -2.51 8.72
C ASP A 110 9.57 -2.77 10.09
N TYR A 111 10.90 -2.78 10.21
CA TYR A 111 11.58 -2.81 11.50
C TYR A 111 11.19 -1.62 12.37
N PHE A 112 11.23 -0.39 11.85
CA PHE A 112 10.83 0.80 12.60
C PHE A 112 9.33 0.83 12.92
N ARG A 113 8.46 0.45 11.98
CA ARG A 113 7.00 0.36 12.20
C ARG A 113 6.66 -0.67 13.27
N SER A 114 7.30 -1.84 13.21
CA SER A 114 7.17 -2.87 14.23
C SER A 114 7.70 -2.39 15.57
N LYS A 115 8.86 -1.73 15.60
CA LYS A 115 9.45 -1.17 16.83
C LYS A 115 8.54 -0.11 17.44
N PHE A 116 8.04 0.82 16.65
CA PHE A 116 7.09 1.85 17.08
C PHE A 116 5.80 1.24 17.63
N PHE A 117 5.28 0.19 16.98
CA PHE A 117 4.07 -0.48 17.44
C PHE A 117 4.27 -1.20 18.78
N TRP A 118 5.47 -1.72 19.06
CA TRP A 118 5.77 -2.52 20.25
C TRP A 118 6.49 -1.78 21.39
N GLN A 119 7.17 -0.67 21.12
CA GLN A 119 7.99 0.06 22.10
C GLN A 119 7.37 1.40 22.49
N ASN A 120 7.45 1.72 23.78
CA ASN A 120 7.28 3.08 24.31
C ASN A 120 8.65 3.73 24.50
N ASP A 121 8.66 5.05 24.66
CA ASP A 121 9.84 5.95 24.67
C ASP A 121 11.01 5.53 25.60
N ASN A 122 10.79 4.68 26.59
CA ASN A 122 11.79 4.35 27.62
C ASN A 122 12.85 3.31 27.22
N HIS A 123 13.17 3.15 25.94
CA HIS A 123 14.29 2.32 25.41
C HIS A 123 14.38 0.84 25.86
N LYS A 124 13.46 0.32 26.68
CA LYS A 124 13.42 -1.08 27.11
C LYS A 124 12.82 -1.98 26.03
N LYS A 125 13.51 -3.06 25.65
CA LYS A 125 12.98 -4.08 24.72
C LYS A 125 11.76 -4.76 25.34
N LYS A 126 10.57 -4.60 24.76
CA LYS A 126 9.37 -5.40 25.08
C LYS A 126 9.27 -6.63 24.19
N TYR A 127 8.69 -7.70 24.74
CA TYR A 127 8.33 -8.91 24.00
C TYR A 127 7.30 -8.59 22.90
N ARG A 128 7.52 -9.16 21.71
CA ARG A 128 6.55 -9.09 20.61
C ARG A 128 5.52 -10.20 20.79
N LEU A 129 4.31 -9.84 21.18
CA LEU A 129 3.24 -10.81 21.45
C LEU A 129 2.74 -11.51 20.18
N VAL A 130 2.84 -10.85 19.02
CA VAL A 130 2.36 -11.37 17.74
C VAL A 130 3.38 -11.09 16.63
N LYS A 131 3.53 -12.03 15.70
CA LYS A 131 4.39 -11.85 14.52
C LYS A 131 3.88 -10.68 13.66
N TRP A 132 4.79 -9.83 13.18
CA TRP A 132 4.44 -8.65 12.38
C TRP A 132 3.58 -8.95 11.12
N PRO A 133 3.87 -10.00 10.33
CA PRO A 133 3.02 -10.34 9.18
C PRO A 133 1.56 -10.63 9.53
N LEU A 134 1.31 -11.18 10.72
CA LEU A 134 -0.05 -11.48 11.20
C LEU A 134 -0.83 -10.21 11.56
N ILE A 135 -0.14 -9.18 12.05
CA ILE A 135 -0.72 -7.85 12.28
C ILE A 135 -1.10 -7.19 10.96
N CYS A 136 -0.33 -7.45 9.90
CA CYS A 136 -0.57 -6.87 8.59
C CYS A 136 -1.75 -7.48 7.81
N LEU A 137 -2.28 -8.61 8.27
CA LEU A 137 -3.50 -9.18 7.69
C LEU A 137 -4.68 -8.22 7.90
N PRO A 138 -5.67 -8.21 7.01
CA PRO A 138 -6.88 -7.42 7.20
C PRO A 138 -7.71 -8.01 8.35
N LYS A 139 -8.64 -7.19 8.89
CA LYS A 139 -9.34 -7.51 10.13
C LYS A 139 -10.21 -8.76 10.00
N ASP A 140 -10.86 -8.91 8.84
CA ASP A 140 -11.60 -10.08 8.34
C ASP A 140 -10.76 -11.35 8.28
N GLN A 141 -9.43 -11.24 8.26
CA GLN A 141 -8.49 -12.37 8.28
C GLN A 141 -7.72 -12.41 9.61
N ALA A 142 -8.41 -11.96 10.67
CA ALA A 142 -7.91 -11.86 12.02
C ALA A 142 -6.66 -11.00 12.20
N GLY A 143 -6.30 -10.10 11.29
CA GLY A 143 -5.22 -9.12 11.51
C GLY A 143 -5.70 -7.78 12.07
N LEU A 144 -4.83 -6.77 12.04
CA LEU A 144 -5.16 -5.39 12.45
C LEU A 144 -5.38 -4.45 11.24
N GLY A 145 -5.16 -4.93 10.02
CA GLY A 145 -5.27 -4.14 8.79
C GLY A 145 -4.09 -3.20 8.54
N VAL A 146 -2.93 -3.47 9.15
CA VAL A 146 -1.72 -2.68 8.89
C VAL A 146 -1.17 -3.02 7.50
N HIS A 147 -0.95 -2.02 6.65
CA HIS A 147 -0.48 -2.30 5.28
C HIS A 147 0.86 -3.06 5.25
N ASN A 148 0.88 -4.16 4.49
CA ASN A 148 2.07 -4.92 4.15
C ASN A 148 2.81 -4.21 3.01
N LEU A 149 3.99 -3.66 3.30
CA LEU A 149 4.71 -2.84 2.32
C LEU A 149 5.30 -3.66 1.17
N GLU A 150 5.58 -4.95 1.37
CA GLU A 150 6.06 -5.79 0.28
C GLU A 150 4.94 -6.02 -0.74
N ILE A 151 3.73 -6.35 -0.27
CA ILE A 151 2.56 -6.53 -1.13
C ILE A 151 2.20 -5.19 -1.79
N GLN A 152 2.17 -4.09 -1.03
CA GLN A 152 1.91 -2.77 -1.57
C GLN A 152 2.90 -2.39 -2.68
N ASN A 153 4.20 -2.67 -2.48
CA ASN A 153 5.22 -2.41 -3.48
C ASN A 153 5.04 -3.28 -4.73
N LYS A 154 4.61 -4.54 -4.60
CA LYS A 154 4.25 -5.37 -5.77
C LYS A 154 3.08 -4.75 -6.54
N CYS A 155 2.02 -4.34 -5.85
CA CYS A 155 0.84 -3.74 -6.48
C CYS A 155 1.18 -2.43 -7.21
N LEU A 156 2.06 -1.60 -6.64
CA LEU A 156 2.53 -0.39 -7.29
C LEU A 156 3.33 -0.69 -8.57
N LEU A 157 4.20 -1.70 -8.56
CA LEU A 157 4.93 -2.12 -9.77
C LEU A 157 3.98 -2.67 -10.84
N SER A 158 2.95 -3.42 -10.45
CA SER A 158 1.91 -3.87 -11.36
C SER A 158 1.09 -2.73 -11.97
N LYS A 159 0.89 -1.61 -11.24
CA LYS A 159 0.30 -0.40 -11.81
C LYS A 159 1.13 0.12 -12.99
N TRP A 160 2.45 0.13 -12.84
CA TRP A 160 3.35 0.54 -13.92
C TRP A 160 3.34 -0.47 -15.10
N LEU A 161 3.23 -1.78 -14.84
CA LEU A 161 3.04 -2.79 -15.89
C LEU A 161 1.74 -2.55 -16.67
N PHE A 162 0.65 -2.26 -15.97
CA PHE A 162 -0.64 -1.91 -16.59
C PHE A 162 -0.52 -0.67 -17.48
N LYS A 163 0.14 0.38 -16.98
CA LYS A 163 0.41 1.60 -17.75
C LYS A 163 1.29 1.32 -18.97
N LEU A 164 2.28 0.45 -18.85
CA LEU A 164 3.17 0.08 -19.96
C LEU A 164 2.40 -0.63 -21.10
N CYS A 165 1.38 -1.42 -20.77
CA CYS A 165 0.53 -2.11 -21.74
C CYS A 165 -0.53 -1.22 -22.37
N ASN A 166 -1.08 -0.25 -21.64
CA ASN A 166 -2.30 0.46 -22.04
C ASN A 166 -2.11 1.94 -22.37
N GLU A 167 -1.00 2.54 -21.92
CA GLU A 167 -0.70 3.96 -22.14
C GLU A 167 0.52 4.11 -23.04
N GLU A 168 0.59 5.23 -23.76
CA GLU A 168 1.73 5.62 -24.56
C GLU A 168 2.43 6.84 -23.95
N GLY A 169 3.72 6.98 -24.25
CA GLY A 169 4.51 8.09 -23.74
C GLY A 169 6.00 7.79 -23.70
N MET A 170 6.78 8.86 -23.49
CA MET A 170 8.23 8.84 -23.58
C MET A 170 8.90 7.77 -22.69
N TRP A 171 8.40 7.56 -21.46
CA TRP A 171 8.99 6.56 -20.57
C TRP A 171 8.62 5.14 -21.02
N GLN A 172 7.43 4.94 -21.60
CA GLN A 172 7.04 3.67 -22.21
C GLN A 172 7.94 3.36 -23.40
N ASP A 173 8.18 4.33 -24.27
CA ASP A 173 9.04 4.17 -25.46
C ASP A 173 10.47 3.83 -25.05
N LEU A 174 11.01 4.54 -24.06
CA LEU A 174 12.34 4.25 -23.51
C LEU A 174 12.43 2.81 -22.98
N ILE A 175 11.41 2.34 -22.26
CA ILE A 175 11.38 0.96 -21.74
C ILE A 175 11.18 -0.06 -22.86
N LYS A 176 10.26 0.21 -23.79
CA LYS A 176 9.97 -0.64 -24.96
C LYS A 176 11.23 -0.81 -25.81
N ASN A 177 11.93 0.26 -26.14
CA ASN A 177 13.12 0.24 -26.98
C ASN A 177 14.33 -0.38 -26.26
N LYS A 178 14.48 -0.11 -24.97
CA LYS A 178 15.61 -0.64 -24.20
C LYS A 178 15.47 -2.14 -23.90
N TYR A 179 14.29 -2.55 -23.45
CA TYR A 179 14.09 -3.87 -22.86
C TYR A 179 13.22 -4.81 -23.71
N LEU A 180 12.15 -4.30 -24.32
CA LEU A 180 11.22 -5.16 -25.07
C LEU A 180 11.73 -5.43 -26.49
N LYS A 181 12.33 -4.43 -27.16
CA LYS A 181 12.87 -4.53 -28.52
C LYS A 181 11.88 -5.17 -29.51
N GLY A 182 10.64 -4.67 -29.50
CA GLY A 182 9.54 -5.17 -30.35
C GLY A 182 8.89 -6.47 -29.87
N LYS A 183 9.37 -7.09 -28.78
CA LYS A 183 8.75 -8.30 -28.22
C LYS A 183 7.59 -7.98 -27.29
N PRO A 184 6.54 -8.82 -27.26
CA PRO A 184 5.51 -8.79 -26.24
C PRO A 184 6.09 -8.78 -24.83
N LEU A 185 5.51 -7.98 -23.93
CA LEU A 185 5.93 -7.91 -22.52
C LEU A 185 6.02 -9.30 -21.88
N ALA A 186 5.07 -10.19 -22.21
CA ALA A 186 4.99 -11.53 -21.67
C ALA A 186 6.19 -12.43 -22.06
N GLN A 187 6.79 -12.20 -23.24
CA GLN A 187 7.95 -12.95 -23.74
C GLN A 187 9.28 -12.50 -23.11
N VAL A 188 9.35 -11.26 -22.60
CA VAL A 188 10.62 -10.72 -22.12
C VAL A 188 10.98 -11.29 -20.76
N GLU A 189 12.21 -11.76 -20.65
CA GLU A 189 12.80 -12.22 -19.40
C GLU A 189 13.99 -11.34 -19.00
N ASN A 190 14.39 -11.47 -17.74
CA ASN A 190 15.54 -10.78 -17.17
C ASN A 190 16.85 -11.37 -17.73
N LYS A 191 17.75 -10.49 -18.19
CA LYS A 191 19.08 -10.83 -18.69
C LYS A 191 20.19 -10.41 -17.73
N LEU A 192 21.33 -11.08 -17.83
CA LEU A 192 22.56 -10.65 -17.15
C LEU A 192 22.93 -9.24 -17.63
N GLY A 193 23.19 -8.32 -16.68
CA GLY A 193 23.43 -6.90 -16.95
C GLY A 193 22.18 -6.01 -16.89
N ASP A 194 20.97 -6.57 -16.76
CA ASP A 194 19.77 -5.75 -16.64
C ASP A 194 19.75 -4.90 -15.36
N SER A 195 19.17 -3.70 -15.52
CA SER A 195 19.03 -2.75 -14.42
C SER A 195 18.25 -3.38 -13.26
N TYR A 196 18.63 -3.03 -12.03
CA TYR A 196 17.93 -3.54 -10.84
C TYR A 196 16.42 -3.24 -10.88
N PHE A 197 16.04 -2.12 -11.48
CA PHE A 197 14.64 -1.76 -11.75
C PHE A 197 13.95 -2.82 -12.62
N TRP A 198 14.49 -3.13 -13.80
CA TRP A 198 13.90 -4.08 -14.73
C TRP A 198 13.78 -5.48 -14.13
N ARG A 199 14.82 -5.93 -13.42
CA ARG A 199 14.82 -7.24 -12.73
C ARG A 199 13.68 -7.39 -11.73
N ARG A 200 13.31 -6.30 -11.04
CA ARG A 200 12.19 -6.31 -10.11
C ARG A 200 10.84 -6.19 -10.79
N PHE A 201 10.79 -5.48 -11.91
CA PHE A 201 9.63 -5.43 -12.79
C PHE A 201 9.27 -6.84 -13.28
N MET A 202 10.26 -7.58 -13.79
CA MET A 202 10.08 -8.96 -14.27
C MET A 202 9.63 -9.93 -13.19
N LYS A 203 10.07 -9.77 -11.92
CA LYS A 203 9.62 -10.61 -10.80
C LYS A 203 8.13 -10.49 -10.48
N VAL A 204 7.47 -9.39 -10.87
CA VAL A 204 6.04 -9.16 -10.63
C VAL A 204 5.22 -9.39 -11.91
N LYS A 205 5.88 -9.50 -13.07
CA LYS A 205 5.27 -9.67 -14.38
C LYS A 205 4.28 -10.84 -14.40
N ASP A 206 4.72 -12.05 -14.04
CA ASP A 206 3.88 -13.24 -14.17
C ASP A 206 2.67 -13.20 -13.24
N LEU A 207 2.87 -12.69 -12.02
CA LEU A 207 1.78 -12.44 -11.08
C LEU A 207 0.74 -11.46 -11.66
N PHE A 208 1.21 -10.39 -12.29
CA PHE A 208 0.35 -9.40 -12.93
C PHE A 208 -0.43 -9.98 -14.11
N LEU A 209 0.26 -10.66 -15.04
CA LEU A 209 -0.35 -11.26 -16.22
C LEU A 209 -1.38 -12.34 -15.85
N ASN A 210 -1.16 -13.06 -14.74
CA ASN A 210 -2.11 -14.07 -14.28
C ASN A 210 -3.43 -13.49 -13.76
N LEU A 211 -3.44 -12.25 -13.28
CA LEU A 211 -4.60 -11.56 -12.70
C LEU A 211 -5.44 -10.78 -13.73
N GLY A 212 -5.13 -10.92 -15.02
CA GLY A 212 -5.89 -10.29 -16.09
C GLY A 212 -5.80 -11.06 -17.40
N ARG A 213 -6.25 -10.41 -18.47
CA ARG A 213 -6.24 -10.94 -19.83
C ARG A 213 -6.04 -9.80 -20.82
N PHE A 214 -5.58 -10.11 -22.02
CA PHE A 214 -5.50 -9.15 -23.11
C PHE A 214 -6.80 -9.12 -23.90
N LYS A 215 -7.25 -7.91 -24.26
CA LYS A 215 -8.26 -7.69 -25.28
C LYS A 215 -7.54 -7.66 -26.63
N LEU A 216 -7.84 -8.63 -27.47
CA LEU A 216 -7.33 -8.74 -28.82
C LEU A 216 -7.90 -7.60 -29.69
N VAL A 217 -7.02 -6.93 -30.45
CA VAL A 217 -7.37 -5.97 -31.50
C VAL A 217 -6.60 -6.34 -32.77
N SER A 218 -5.31 -6.02 -32.84
CA SER A 218 -4.46 -6.37 -34.01
C SER A 218 -3.74 -7.69 -33.84
N GLY A 219 -3.49 -8.14 -32.60
CA GLY A 219 -2.79 -9.38 -32.32
C GLY A 219 -1.29 -9.34 -32.57
N ASN A 220 -0.71 -8.17 -32.84
CA ASN A 220 0.73 -8.01 -33.08
C ASN A 220 1.55 -8.14 -31.80
N GLN A 221 0.96 -7.81 -30.65
CA GLN A 221 1.65 -7.80 -29.36
C GLN A 221 1.33 -9.02 -28.50
N LEU A 222 0.52 -9.96 -29.01
CA LEU A 222 -0.01 -11.10 -28.27
C LEU A 222 0.48 -12.41 -28.86
N ARG A 223 0.95 -13.32 -28.01
CA ARG A 223 1.32 -14.68 -28.43
C ARG A 223 0.09 -15.56 -28.47
N PHE A 224 -0.10 -16.24 -29.60
CA PHE A 224 -1.30 -17.02 -29.88
C PHE A 224 -1.56 -18.10 -28.80
N GLN A 225 -0.54 -18.88 -28.43
CA GLN A 225 -0.70 -20.02 -27.51
C GLN A 225 -0.51 -19.67 -26.04
N GLU A 226 0.29 -18.65 -25.73
CA GLU A 226 0.85 -18.46 -24.39
C GLU A 226 0.17 -17.38 -23.57
N ASP A 227 -0.44 -16.39 -24.22
CA ASP A 227 -1.08 -15.26 -23.57
C ASP A 227 -2.59 -15.50 -23.43
N LYS A 228 -3.20 -14.94 -22.38
CA LYS A 228 -4.65 -15.03 -22.15
C LYS A 228 -5.36 -13.96 -22.95
N TRP A 229 -5.80 -14.25 -24.16
CA TRP A 229 -6.52 -13.28 -25.00
C TRP A 229 -7.92 -13.76 -25.41
N LEU A 230 -8.16 -15.07 -25.46
CA LEU A 230 -9.48 -15.68 -25.62
C LEU A 230 -9.83 -16.48 -24.37
N GLY A 231 -10.89 -16.07 -23.66
CA GLY A 231 -11.30 -16.69 -22.39
C GLY A 231 -10.38 -16.38 -21.20
N ASN A 232 -10.33 -17.31 -20.23
CA ASN A 232 -9.63 -17.13 -18.93
C ASN A 232 -8.29 -17.87 -18.84
N HIS A 233 -7.98 -18.74 -19.80
CA HIS A 233 -6.78 -19.57 -19.84
C HIS A 233 -6.08 -19.41 -21.18
N ALA A 234 -4.74 -19.47 -21.18
CA ALA A 234 -3.97 -19.51 -22.42
C ALA A 234 -4.14 -20.88 -23.09
N PHE A 235 -4.14 -20.93 -24.43
CA PHE A 235 -4.38 -22.18 -25.16
C PHE A 235 -3.39 -23.28 -24.86
N LYS A 236 -2.14 -22.98 -24.50
CA LYS A 236 -1.17 -23.99 -24.05
C LYS A 236 -1.63 -24.80 -22.84
N HIS A 237 -2.52 -24.25 -22.01
CA HIS A 237 -3.08 -24.92 -20.84
C HIS A 237 -4.38 -25.65 -21.16
N VAL A 238 -5.16 -25.16 -22.13
CA VAL A 238 -6.42 -25.78 -22.57
C VAL A 238 -6.16 -26.97 -23.50
N TYR A 239 -5.20 -26.84 -24.42
CA TYR A 239 -4.83 -27.82 -25.44
C TYR A 239 -3.34 -28.19 -25.35
N PRO A 240 -2.89 -28.83 -24.26
CA PRO A 240 -1.47 -29.13 -24.04
C PRO A 240 -0.91 -30.11 -25.08
N ASN A 241 -1.71 -31.07 -25.53
CA ASN A 241 -1.30 -32.07 -26.52
C ASN A 241 -1.02 -31.43 -27.88
N LEU A 242 -1.88 -30.50 -28.29
CA LEU A 242 -1.70 -29.68 -29.48
C LEU A 242 -0.46 -28.78 -29.35
N PHE A 243 -0.31 -28.05 -28.24
CA PHE A 243 0.83 -27.16 -28.03
C PHE A 243 2.19 -27.85 -28.13
N ASN A 244 2.29 -29.09 -27.63
CA ASN A 244 3.53 -29.87 -27.66
C ASN A 244 4.03 -30.18 -29.07
N ILE A 245 3.14 -30.26 -30.05
CA ILE A 245 3.49 -30.56 -31.45
C ILE A 245 3.58 -29.30 -32.33
N VAL A 246 3.24 -28.11 -31.86
CA VAL A 246 3.39 -26.87 -32.64
C VAL A 246 4.88 -26.56 -32.90
N ARG A 247 5.22 -26.21 -34.14
CA ARG A 247 6.59 -25.81 -34.52
C ARG A 247 6.95 -24.41 -33.99
N LYS A 248 6.10 -23.41 -34.27
CA LYS A 248 6.30 -22.02 -33.86
C LYS A 248 5.53 -21.70 -32.57
N LYS A 249 6.14 -21.95 -31.41
CA LYS A 249 5.48 -21.76 -30.09
C LYS A 249 5.23 -20.29 -29.72
N HIS A 250 6.04 -19.38 -30.24
CA HIS A 250 6.01 -17.95 -29.90
C HIS A 250 5.40 -17.07 -31.01
N ALA A 251 4.65 -17.67 -31.94
CA ALA A 251 3.98 -16.93 -33.00
C ALA A 251 2.95 -15.95 -32.41
N THR A 252 2.83 -14.77 -33.02
CA THR A 252 1.82 -13.79 -32.61
C THR A 252 0.44 -14.19 -33.13
N VAL A 253 -0.62 -13.63 -32.55
CA VAL A 253 -1.99 -13.85 -33.05
C VAL A 253 -2.10 -13.34 -34.49
N ALA A 254 -1.56 -12.15 -34.77
CA ALA A 254 -1.54 -11.60 -36.12
C ALA A 254 -0.86 -12.54 -37.12
N GLU A 255 0.30 -13.11 -36.77
CA GLU A 255 1.02 -14.06 -37.64
C GLU A 255 0.22 -15.32 -37.97
N VAL A 256 -0.52 -15.84 -36.99
CA VAL A 256 -1.35 -17.05 -37.14
C VAL A 256 -2.54 -16.79 -38.05
N PHE A 257 -3.13 -15.59 -37.99
CA PHE A 257 -4.29 -15.19 -38.79
C PHE A 257 -3.93 -14.63 -40.17
N ARG A 258 -2.63 -14.57 -40.55
CA ARG A 258 -2.20 -14.07 -41.88
C ARG A 258 -2.73 -14.89 -43.06
N SER A 259 -3.12 -16.14 -42.86
CA SER A 259 -3.62 -17.03 -43.92
C SER A 259 -4.89 -17.73 -43.49
N SER A 260 -5.72 -18.08 -44.47
CA SER A 260 -6.79 -19.06 -44.33
C SER A 260 -6.43 -20.28 -45.20
N PRO A 261 -6.19 -21.47 -44.62
CA PRO A 261 -6.30 -21.84 -43.20
C PRO A 261 -5.21 -21.21 -42.31
N LEU A 262 -5.44 -21.21 -40.99
CA LEU A 262 -4.54 -20.64 -39.97
C LEU A 262 -3.07 -21.08 -40.19
N ASN A 263 -2.14 -20.14 -40.06
CA ASN A 263 -0.71 -20.35 -40.27
C ASN A 263 -0.05 -21.09 -39.08
N ILE A 264 -0.50 -22.32 -38.83
CA ILE A 264 0.01 -23.18 -37.76
C ILE A 264 0.58 -24.44 -38.38
N SER A 265 1.85 -24.70 -38.08
CA SER A 265 2.54 -25.91 -38.52
C SER A 265 2.84 -26.84 -37.35
N PHE A 266 2.63 -28.13 -37.58
CA PHE A 266 2.82 -29.18 -36.60
C PHE A 266 4.07 -30.03 -36.91
N LYS A 267 4.69 -30.57 -35.86
CA LYS A 267 5.83 -31.51 -35.94
C LYS A 267 5.37 -32.94 -36.23
N ARG A 268 4.09 -33.24 -36.04
CA ARG A 268 3.48 -34.57 -36.19
C ARG A 268 2.09 -34.41 -36.82
N ALA A 269 1.58 -35.47 -37.43
CA ALA A 269 0.22 -35.51 -37.95
C ALA A 269 -0.82 -35.29 -36.84
N LEU A 270 -1.93 -34.63 -37.19
CA LEU A 270 -3.09 -34.46 -36.32
C LEU A 270 -3.99 -35.69 -36.44
N VAL A 271 -3.96 -36.56 -35.44
CA VAL A 271 -4.75 -37.81 -35.42
C VAL A 271 -5.35 -38.00 -34.02
N GLY A 272 -6.53 -38.64 -33.97
CA GLY A 272 -7.25 -38.93 -32.73
C GLY A 272 -7.60 -37.66 -31.95
N ASN A 273 -7.32 -37.68 -30.65
CA ASN A 273 -7.64 -36.57 -29.74
C ASN A 273 -7.04 -35.22 -30.20
N LYS A 274 -5.88 -35.20 -30.86
CA LYS A 274 -5.24 -33.97 -31.34
C LYS A 274 -6.03 -33.30 -32.46
N LEU A 275 -6.66 -34.10 -33.32
CA LEU A 275 -7.50 -33.59 -34.40
C LEU A 275 -8.79 -32.99 -33.82
N HIS A 276 -9.37 -33.64 -32.81
CA HIS A 276 -10.53 -33.12 -32.10
C HIS A 276 -10.21 -31.81 -31.36
N GLU A 277 -9.10 -31.75 -30.62
CA GLU A 277 -8.61 -30.51 -29.99
C GLU A 277 -8.38 -29.39 -31.02
N TRP A 278 -7.84 -29.72 -32.20
CA TRP A 278 -7.65 -28.77 -33.28
C TRP A 278 -8.98 -28.24 -33.83
N HIS A 279 -9.96 -29.11 -34.10
CA HIS A 279 -11.28 -28.66 -34.57
C HIS A 279 -11.99 -27.78 -33.55
N ASN A 280 -11.93 -28.13 -32.26
CA ASN A 280 -12.50 -27.31 -31.18
C ASN A 280 -11.79 -25.95 -31.09
N LEU A 281 -10.46 -25.92 -31.24
CA LEU A 281 -9.72 -24.65 -31.29
C LEU A 281 -10.16 -23.80 -32.49
N VAL A 282 -10.19 -24.36 -33.70
CA VAL A 282 -10.60 -23.64 -34.91
C VAL A 282 -12.02 -23.11 -34.80
N ALA A 283 -12.96 -23.91 -34.27
CA ALA A 283 -14.34 -23.49 -34.05
C ALA A 283 -14.44 -22.26 -33.13
N ASN A 284 -13.65 -22.23 -32.04
CA ASN A 284 -13.58 -21.08 -31.12
C ASN A 284 -12.98 -19.82 -31.77
N LEU A 285 -12.25 -19.95 -32.88
CA LEU A 285 -11.58 -18.85 -33.57
C LEU A 285 -12.40 -18.28 -34.72
N LEU A 286 -13.48 -18.94 -35.15
CA LEU A 286 -14.31 -18.49 -36.28
C LEU A 286 -14.91 -17.10 -36.08
N SER A 287 -15.20 -16.71 -34.85
CA SER A 287 -15.76 -15.40 -34.52
C SER A 287 -14.72 -14.31 -34.26
N VAL A 288 -13.43 -14.62 -34.43
CA VAL A 288 -12.33 -13.69 -34.11
C VAL A 288 -11.95 -12.92 -35.37
N ASN A 289 -12.18 -11.61 -35.36
CA ASN A 289 -11.75 -10.68 -36.41
C ASN A 289 -10.65 -9.76 -35.85
N LEU A 290 -9.58 -9.57 -36.64
CA LEU A 290 -8.51 -8.64 -36.30
C LEU A 290 -8.80 -7.27 -36.90
N GLU A 291 -8.53 -6.23 -36.11
CA GLU A 291 -8.73 -4.83 -36.46
C GLU A 291 -7.41 -4.05 -36.35
N GLU A 292 -7.34 -2.88 -36.98
CA GLU A 292 -6.20 -1.96 -36.81
C GLU A 292 -6.24 -1.31 -35.42
N GLY A 293 -5.13 -1.41 -34.69
CA GLY A 293 -5.00 -0.80 -33.36
C GLY A 293 -4.03 -1.55 -32.44
N ASN A 294 -3.98 -1.11 -31.18
CA ASN A 294 -3.13 -1.70 -30.15
C ASN A 294 -3.92 -2.67 -29.27
N ASP A 295 -3.34 -3.85 -29.03
CA ASP A 295 -3.85 -4.80 -28.04
C ASP A 295 -3.75 -4.18 -26.64
N THR A 296 -4.80 -4.35 -25.82
CA THR A 296 -4.86 -3.74 -24.47
C THR A 296 -4.99 -4.80 -23.38
N PHE A 297 -4.44 -4.54 -22.20
CA PHE A 297 -4.57 -5.42 -21.05
C PHE A 297 -5.77 -5.04 -20.18
N VAL A 298 -6.68 -5.98 -19.98
CA VAL A 298 -7.89 -5.86 -19.16
C VAL A 298 -7.64 -6.47 -17.79
N TRP A 299 -7.89 -5.68 -16.74
CA TRP A 299 -7.72 -6.13 -15.35
C TRP A 299 -8.86 -7.07 -14.94
N GLY A 300 -8.52 -8.27 -14.46
CA GLY A 300 -9.50 -9.31 -14.14
C GLY A 300 -10.19 -9.18 -12.78
N LEU A 301 -9.62 -8.40 -11.85
CA LEU A 301 -10.15 -8.28 -10.47
C LEU A 301 -11.16 -7.13 -10.30
N HIS A 302 -11.49 -6.40 -11.37
CA HIS A 302 -12.44 -5.29 -11.30
C HIS A 302 -13.36 -5.28 -12.52
N LYS A 303 -14.66 -5.04 -12.30
CA LYS A 303 -15.70 -5.13 -13.36
C LYS A 303 -15.47 -4.17 -14.52
N SER A 304 -14.90 -2.99 -14.27
CA SER A 304 -14.58 -2.01 -15.34
C SER A 304 -13.36 -2.39 -16.17
N GLY A 305 -12.61 -3.43 -15.82
CA GLY A 305 -11.33 -3.75 -16.46
C GLY A 305 -10.19 -2.79 -16.12
N SER A 306 -10.43 -1.77 -15.30
CA SER A 306 -9.40 -0.81 -14.88
C SER A 306 -8.56 -1.34 -13.72
N PHE A 307 -7.25 -1.15 -13.79
CA PHE A 307 -6.35 -1.52 -12.69
C PHE A 307 -6.54 -0.63 -11.46
N SER A 308 -6.65 -1.25 -10.29
CA SER A 308 -6.56 -0.55 -9.01
C SER A 308 -5.57 -1.24 -8.07
N VAL A 309 -4.73 -0.44 -7.41
CA VAL A 309 -3.76 -0.95 -6.42
C VAL A 309 -4.48 -1.68 -5.29
N GLY A 310 -5.64 -1.17 -4.88
CA GLY A 310 -6.46 -1.78 -3.81
C GLY A 310 -7.01 -3.16 -4.19
N SER A 311 -7.54 -3.34 -5.41
CA SER A 311 -8.06 -4.67 -5.82
C SER A 311 -6.95 -5.73 -5.87
N MET A 312 -5.78 -5.38 -6.40
CA MET A 312 -4.62 -6.27 -6.38
C MET A 312 -4.16 -6.56 -4.95
N TYR A 313 -4.07 -5.53 -4.10
CA TYR A 313 -3.63 -5.69 -2.72
C TYR A 313 -4.55 -6.65 -1.96
N ASN A 314 -5.86 -6.47 -2.09
CA ASN A 314 -6.86 -7.32 -1.45
C ASN A 314 -6.78 -8.76 -1.95
N SER A 315 -6.56 -8.97 -3.25
CA SER A 315 -6.37 -10.33 -3.80
C SER A 315 -5.09 -10.99 -3.28
N LEU A 316 -3.99 -10.24 -3.14
CA LEU A 316 -2.69 -10.79 -2.70
C LEU A 316 -2.59 -11.01 -1.19
N ILE A 317 -3.29 -10.20 -0.38
CA ILE A 317 -3.29 -10.35 1.08
C ILE A 317 -4.30 -11.40 1.54
N ASN A 318 -5.27 -11.75 0.69
CA ASN A 318 -6.32 -12.70 1.05
C ASN A 318 -5.83 -14.13 1.07
N ASN A 319 -5.81 -14.71 2.27
CA ASN A 319 -5.41 -16.10 2.50
C ASN A 319 -6.60 -17.08 2.47
N GLY A 320 -7.80 -16.63 2.08
CA GLY A 320 -9.02 -17.45 2.00
C GLY A 320 -9.68 -17.77 3.34
N THR A 321 -9.12 -17.30 4.46
CA THR A 321 -9.64 -17.55 5.81
C THR A 321 -10.43 -16.34 6.31
N VAL A 322 -11.76 -16.46 6.39
CA VAL A 322 -12.61 -15.41 6.99
C VAL A 322 -12.79 -15.71 8.47
N VAL A 323 -12.52 -14.73 9.32
CA VAL A 323 -12.66 -14.81 10.78
C VAL A 323 -13.72 -13.81 11.25
N SER A 324 -14.58 -14.28 12.17
CA SER A 324 -15.64 -13.46 12.77
C SER A 324 -15.09 -12.12 13.29
N GLN A 325 -15.78 -11.04 12.86
CA GLN A 325 -15.44 -9.65 13.13
C GLN A 325 -16.03 -9.10 14.44
N GLU A 326 -16.61 -9.95 15.29
CA GLU A 326 -17.32 -9.55 16.52
C GLU A 326 -16.59 -8.46 17.32
N ILE A 327 -15.28 -8.63 17.59
CA ILE A 327 -14.45 -7.67 18.34
C ILE A 327 -14.47 -6.26 17.71
N TRP A 328 -14.48 -6.20 16.38
CA TRP A 328 -14.41 -4.94 15.65
C TRP A 328 -15.74 -4.20 15.60
N HIS A 329 -16.87 -4.92 15.74
CA HIS A 329 -18.22 -4.34 15.79
C HIS A 329 -18.63 -3.83 17.18
N LEU A 330 -17.92 -4.23 18.25
CA LEU A 330 -18.19 -3.74 19.61
C LEU A 330 -18.06 -2.21 19.69
N ARG A 331 -18.96 -1.53 20.42
CA ARG A 331 -18.88 -0.06 20.65
C ARG A 331 -17.94 0.28 21.81
N ILE A 332 -16.67 -0.11 21.70
CA ILE A 332 -15.63 0.10 22.73
C ILE A 332 -14.39 0.80 22.14
N PRO A 333 -13.58 1.50 22.95
CA PRO A 333 -12.34 2.13 22.49
C PRO A 333 -11.41 1.19 21.74
N LEU A 334 -10.74 1.69 20.69
CA LEU A 334 -9.88 0.88 19.80
C LEU A 334 -8.75 0.16 20.56
N LYS A 335 -8.20 0.77 21.61
CA LYS A 335 -7.17 0.14 22.47
C LYS A 335 -7.69 -1.15 23.13
N ILE A 336 -8.95 -1.17 23.55
CA ILE A 336 -9.58 -2.35 24.15
C ILE A 336 -9.86 -3.41 23.08
N LYS A 337 -10.31 -3.01 21.87
CA LYS A 337 -10.48 -3.94 20.74
C LYS A 337 -9.17 -4.65 20.37
N ILE A 338 -8.08 -3.89 20.28
CA ILE A 338 -6.75 -4.44 19.98
C ILE A 338 -6.30 -5.40 21.09
N PHE A 339 -6.56 -5.07 22.36
CA PHE A 339 -6.28 -5.95 23.49
C PHE A 339 -7.09 -7.26 23.45
N LEU A 340 -8.41 -7.19 23.23
CA LEU A 340 -9.26 -8.37 23.07
C LEU A 340 -8.84 -9.22 21.86
N TRP A 341 -8.46 -8.57 20.77
CA TRP A 341 -7.90 -9.23 19.59
C TRP A 341 -6.60 -9.99 19.90
N PHE A 342 -5.70 -9.38 20.70
CA PHE A 342 -4.50 -10.07 21.18
C PHE A 342 -4.83 -11.31 21.99
N LEU A 343 -5.76 -11.20 22.94
CA LEU A 343 -6.19 -12.33 23.79
C LEU A 343 -6.78 -13.47 22.94
N LYS A 344 -7.57 -13.15 21.91
CA LYS A 344 -8.16 -14.16 21.01
C LYS A 344 -7.12 -14.92 20.17
N ARG A 345 -5.95 -14.32 19.89
CA ARG A 345 -4.92 -14.91 18.99
C ARG A 345 -3.72 -15.53 19.70
N GLY A 346 -3.47 -15.18 20.96
CA GLY A 346 -2.25 -15.52 21.68
C GLY A 346 -2.04 -16.98 22.08
N GLY A 347 -2.97 -17.89 21.76
CA GLY A 347 -2.87 -19.30 22.14
C GLY A 347 -2.96 -19.50 23.65
N GLY A 348 -4.18 -19.74 24.14
CA GLY A 348 -4.44 -20.26 25.49
C GLY A 348 -5.27 -19.33 26.37
N LEU A 349 -6.61 -19.43 26.28
CA LEU A 349 -7.53 -18.93 27.30
C LEU A 349 -8.74 -19.87 27.47
N ASN A 350 -8.50 -21.05 28.05
CA ASN A 350 -9.54 -21.82 28.74
C ASN A 350 -9.71 -21.23 30.15
N LYS A 351 -10.91 -20.83 30.57
CA LYS A 351 -11.30 -20.22 31.88
C LYS A 351 -10.52 -18.95 32.32
N VAL A 352 -9.24 -18.84 32.00
CA VAL A 352 -8.32 -17.73 32.22
C VAL A 352 -8.71 -16.47 31.41
N GLY A 353 -9.45 -16.60 30.30
CA GLY A 353 -9.88 -15.45 29.49
C GLY A 353 -10.89 -14.53 30.18
N MET A 354 -11.84 -15.11 30.92
CA MET A 354 -12.75 -14.36 31.79
C MET A 354 -12.00 -13.75 32.98
N LEU A 355 -11.08 -14.50 33.59
CA LEU A 355 -10.23 -14.02 34.68
C LEU A 355 -9.32 -12.86 34.24
N LEU A 356 -8.79 -12.88 33.01
CA LEU A 356 -7.93 -11.81 32.47
C LEU A 356 -8.72 -10.60 32.00
N ALA A 357 -9.95 -10.76 31.50
CA ALA A 357 -10.84 -9.63 31.26
C ALA A 357 -11.19 -8.93 32.58
N GLY A 358 -11.45 -9.71 33.64
CA GLY A 358 -11.62 -9.20 35.00
C GLY A 358 -10.35 -8.55 35.57
N ALA A 359 -9.18 -9.18 35.40
CA ALA A 359 -7.90 -8.63 35.84
C ALA A 359 -7.50 -7.38 35.05
N ALA A 360 -7.85 -7.28 33.76
CA ALA A 360 -7.63 -6.09 32.94
C ALA A 360 -8.57 -4.95 33.35
N ALA A 361 -9.81 -5.23 33.72
CA ALA A 361 -10.74 -4.27 34.30
C ALA A 361 -10.23 -3.72 35.65
N LEU A 362 -9.73 -4.61 36.53
CA LEU A 362 -9.10 -4.26 37.81
C LEU A 362 -7.81 -3.44 37.61
N CYS A 363 -6.93 -3.87 36.70
CA CYS A 363 -5.72 -3.12 36.35
C CYS A 363 -6.05 -1.75 35.75
N TRP A 364 -7.11 -1.63 34.95
CA TRP A 364 -7.57 -0.37 34.38
C TRP A 364 -8.16 0.56 35.45
N ALA A 365 -8.94 0.02 36.39
CA ALA A 365 -9.45 0.75 37.55
C ALA A 365 -8.30 1.23 38.46
N LEU A 366 -7.30 0.39 38.71
CA LEU A 366 -6.08 0.75 39.46
C LEU A 366 -5.26 1.81 38.74
N TRP A 367 -5.12 1.73 37.42
CA TRP A 367 -4.40 2.71 36.61
C TRP A 367 -5.09 4.08 36.58
N LEU A 368 -6.42 4.11 36.42
CA LEU A 368 -7.21 5.34 36.52
C LEU A 368 -7.09 5.99 37.90
N THR A 369 -7.17 5.17 38.96
CA THR A 369 -7.01 5.64 40.34
C THR A 369 -5.61 6.20 40.56
N ARG A 370 -4.55 5.55 40.06
CA ARG A 370 -3.17 6.05 40.13
C ARG A 370 -2.97 7.36 39.37
N ASN A 371 -3.61 7.53 38.21
CA ASN A 371 -3.50 8.74 37.41
C ASN A 371 -4.27 9.93 38.01
N ASP A 372 -5.41 9.71 38.65
CA ASP A 372 -6.09 10.75 39.43
C ASP A 372 -5.22 11.29 40.58
N ILE A 373 -4.41 10.42 41.20
CA ILE A 373 -3.45 10.81 42.25
C ILE A 373 -2.30 11.65 41.67
N LEU A 374 -1.71 11.16 40.58
CA LEU A 374 -0.50 11.75 39.99
C LEU A 374 -0.77 13.05 39.22
N PHE A 375 -1.89 13.14 38.51
CA PHE A 375 -2.18 14.27 37.62
C PHE A 375 -3.22 15.23 38.19
N ASN A 376 -4.19 14.75 38.98
CA ASN A 376 -5.25 15.58 39.57
C ASN A 376 -5.04 15.89 41.06
N LYS A 377 -3.89 15.52 41.65
CA LYS A 377 -3.52 15.69 43.08
C LYS A 377 -4.60 15.23 44.08
N CYS A 378 -5.45 14.28 43.69
CA CYS A 378 -6.48 13.73 44.57
C CYS A 378 -5.87 12.59 45.40
N LYS A 379 -5.67 12.81 46.72
CA LYS A 379 -5.26 11.72 47.63
C LYS A 379 -6.45 10.76 47.78
N PRO A 380 -6.32 9.46 47.47
CA PRO A 380 -7.37 8.49 47.76
C PRO A 380 -7.39 8.34 49.27
N LYS A 381 -8.51 8.64 49.91
CA LYS A 381 -8.55 8.50 51.38
C LYS A 381 -8.57 7.02 51.81
N TYR A 382 -9.01 6.08 50.96
CA TYR A 382 -9.12 4.65 51.32
C TYR A 382 -9.00 3.69 50.12
N VAL A 383 -8.44 2.49 50.35
CA VAL A 383 -8.34 1.37 49.38
C VAL A 383 -9.73 0.93 48.88
N LEU A 384 -10.75 1.08 49.72
CA LEU A 384 -12.16 0.80 49.42
C LEU A 384 -12.68 1.56 48.18
N GLN A 385 -12.19 2.79 47.95
CA GLN A 385 -12.62 3.61 46.82
C GLN A 385 -12.22 3.01 45.46
N ALA A 386 -11.10 2.29 45.40
CA ALA A 386 -10.68 1.59 44.18
C ALA A 386 -11.53 0.36 43.90
N VAL A 387 -11.92 -0.37 44.96
CA VAL A 387 -12.80 -1.54 44.87
C VAL A 387 -14.20 -1.13 44.40
N PHE A 388 -14.81 -0.14 45.04
CA PHE A 388 -16.14 0.37 44.66
C PHE A 388 -16.17 1.05 43.27
N ARG A 389 -15.08 1.69 42.85
CA ARG A 389 -14.96 2.19 41.46
C ARG A 389 -14.82 1.04 40.47
N GLY A 390 -14.07 -0.01 40.81
CA GLY A 390 -13.92 -1.21 39.98
C GLY A 390 -15.25 -1.90 39.77
N THR A 391 -15.99 -2.20 40.84
CA THR A 391 -17.31 -2.85 40.80
C THR A 391 -18.36 -1.99 40.10
N HIS A 392 -18.28 -0.65 40.19
CA HIS A 392 -19.12 0.24 39.40
C HIS A 392 -18.92 0.07 37.89
N TRP A 393 -17.67 0.03 37.40
CA TRP A 393 -17.38 -0.21 35.99
C TRP A 393 -17.77 -1.63 35.55
N PHE A 394 -17.57 -2.64 36.41
CA PHE A 394 -18.03 -4.01 36.14
C PHE A 394 -19.56 -4.07 35.98
N ARG A 395 -20.33 -3.38 36.83
CA ARG A 395 -21.79 -3.29 36.71
C ARG A 395 -22.22 -2.55 35.43
N LEU A 396 -21.52 -1.48 35.06
CA LEU A 396 -21.78 -0.74 33.83
C LEU A 396 -21.45 -1.57 32.57
N TRP A 397 -20.46 -2.46 32.66
CA TRP A 397 -20.12 -3.42 31.59
C TRP A 397 -21.03 -4.66 31.57
N ALA A 398 -21.63 -5.03 32.70
CA ALA A 398 -22.63 -6.10 32.77
C ALA A 398 -23.88 -5.76 31.94
N GLN A 399 -24.24 -4.47 31.85
CA GLN A 399 -25.33 -3.98 30.99
C GLN A 399 -25.10 -4.17 29.49
N LEU A 400 -23.87 -4.49 29.08
CA LEU A 400 -23.50 -4.72 27.68
C LEU A 400 -23.52 -6.21 27.29
N GLN A 401 -23.92 -7.10 28.20
CA GLN A 401 -24.02 -8.54 27.94
C GLN A 401 -25.28 -8.89 27.14
N ARG A 402 -25.19 -9.94 26.30
CA ARG A 402 -26.22 -10.32 25.32
C ARG A 402 -27.47 -10.98 25.92
N THR A 403 -27.40 -11.48 27.14
CA THR A 403 -28.45 -12.27 27.82
C THR A 403 -28.57 -11.80 29.27
N ASP A 404 -29.79 -11.61 29.76
CA ASP A 404 -30.04 -11.07 31.10
C ASP A 404 -29.47 -11.96 32.22
N ASP A 405 -29.49 -13.28 32.08
CA ASP A 405 -28.94 -14.22 33.08
C ASP A 405 -27.45 -13.95 33.41
N LYS A 406 -26.63 -13.68 32.37
CA LYS A 406 -25.19 -13.40 32.53
C LYS A 406 -24.93 -12.00 33.09
N LYS A 407 -25.88 -11.08 32.93
CA LYS A 407 -25.82 -9.74 33.52
C LYS A 407 -26.14 -9.83 35.01
N GLU A 408 -27.12 -10.65 35.40
CA GLU A 408 -27.47 -10.89 36.80
C GLU A 408 -26.35 -11.58 37.57
N GLU A 409 -25.72 -12.62 37.01
CA GLU A 409 -24.57 -13.29 37.63
C GLU A 409 -23.40 -12.32 37.92
N VAL A 410 -23.09 -11.42 36.97
CA VAL A 410 -22.00 -10.44 37.14
C VAL A 410 -22.35 -9.36 38.16
N VAL A 411 -23.61 -8.92 38.19
CA VAL A 411 -24.09 -7.97 39.18
C VAL A 411 -24.08 -8.59 40.58
N GLU A 412 -24.47 -9.85 40.72
CA GLU A 412 -24.48 -10.56 42.00
C GLU A 412 -23.06 -10.83 42.53
N ALA A 413 -22.14 -11.24 41.66
CA ALA A 413 -20.72 -11.36 42.00
C ALA A 413 -20.11 -10.02 42.47
N CYS A 414 -20.53 -8.89 41.89
CA CYS A 414 -20.09 -7.57 42.35
C CYS A 414 -20.64 -7.23 43.74
N LYS A 415 -21.89 -7.59 44.05
CA LYS A 415 -22.49 -7.35 45.38
C LYS A 415 -21.80 -8.21 46.45
N ILE A 416 -21.56 -9.49 46.18
CA ILE A 416 -20.85 -10.39 47.10
C ILE A 416 -19.44 -9.85 47.39
N LEU A 417 -18.73 -9.36 46.37
CA LEU A 417 -17.42 -8.74 46.54
C LEU A 417 -17.48 -7.46 47.39
N GLU A 418 -18.48 -6.59 47.18
CA GLU A 418 -18.69 -5.37 47.97
C GLU A 418 -18.99 -5.70 49.44
N SER A 419 -19.90 -6.64 49.69
CA SER A 419 -20.27 -7.08 51.04
C SER A 419 -19.12 -7.76 51.77
N SER A 420 -18.41 -8.69 51.13
CA SER A 420 -17.26 -9.39 51.72
C SER A 420 -16.11 -8.43 52.03
N THR A 421 -15.91 -7.42 51.18
CA THR A 421 -14.91 -6.38 51.43
C THR A 421 -15.35 -5.49 52.62
N MET A 422 -16.62 -5.12 52.72
CA MET A 422 -17.13 -4.35 53.87
C MET A 422 -17.00 -5.13 55.19
N GLU A 423 -17.33 -6.42 55.20
CA GLU A 423 -17.20 -7.28 56.39
C GLU A 423 -15.74 -7.45 56.83
N LEU A 424 -14.82 -7.69 55.90
CA LEU A 424 -13.38 -7.73 56.18
C LEU A 424 -12.86 -6.40 56.73
N PHE A 425 -13.37 -5.27 56.24
CA PHE A 425 -12.97 -3.96 56.75
C PHE A 425 -13.55 -3.67 58.15
N PHE A 426 -14.74 -4.19 58.46
CA PHE A 426 -15.34 -4.11 59.79
C PHE A 426 -14.63 -5.01 60.82
N SER A 427 -14.21 -6.22 60.42
CA SER A 427 -13.60 -7.19 61.33
C SER A 427 -12.16 -6.84 61.75
N PHE A 428 -11.43 -6.06 60.94
CA PHE A 428 -10.03 -5.69 61.20
C PHE A 428 -9.85 -4.25 61.73
N GLY A 429 -10.93 -3.58 62.18
CA GLY A 429 -10.84 -2.40 63.05
C GLY A 429 -10.18 -1.15 62.45
N TRP A 430 -10.38 -0.85 61.16
CA TRP A 430 -9.90 0.40 60.57
C TRP A 430 -10.89 1.55 60.84
N PRO A 431 -10.46 2.71 61.39
CA PRO A 431 -11.38 3.69 61.95
C PRO A 431 -12.20 4.40 60.87
N PHE A 432 -13.54 4.26 60.95
CA PHE A 432 -14.49 5.12 60.29
C PHE A 432 -14.52 6.48 61.00
N TYR A 433 -13.80 7.47 60.47
CA TYR A 433 -14.18 8.86 60.73
C TYR A 433 -15.39 9.18 59.85
N ALA A 434 -16.58 8.92 60.39
CA ALA A 434 -17.83 9.37 59.83
C ALA A 434 -17.80 10.90 59.71
N THR A 435 -17.53 11.41 58.51
CA THR A 435 -17.85 12.79 58.16
C THR A 435 -19.13 12.78 57.36
N LYS A 436 -20.14 13.43 57.96
CA LYS A 436 -21.53 13.59 57.53
C LYS A 436 -21.73 13.61 56.02
N GLN A 437 -22.82 12.96 55.60
CA GLN A 437 -23.55 13.16 54.35
C GLN A 437 -23.29 14.55 53.73
N SER A 438 -22.57 14.58 52.62
CA SER A 438 -22.68 15.66 51.64
C SER A 438 -22.28 15.14 50.26
N ASN A 439 -23.30 14.90 49.43
CA ASN A 439 -23.26 14.94 47.96
C ASN A 439 -22.03 14.32 47.26
N PHE A 440 -21.96 12.99 47.20
CA PHE A 440 -21.03 12.26 46.30
C PHE A 440 -21.61 11.98 44.90
N PHE A 441 -22.65 12.70 44.48
CA PHE A 441 -23.07 12.80 43.09
C PHE A 441 -22.70 14.19 42.53
N VAL A 442 -21.44 14.36 42.14
CA VAL A 442 -21.13 15.38 41.13
C VAL A 442 -21.47 14.76 39.78
N ARG A 443 -22.65 15.09 39.24
CA ARG A 443 -22.97 14.88 37.83
C ARG A 443 -21.79 15.36 36.98
N PRO A 444 -21.43 14.69 35.87
CA PRO A 444 -20.42 15.23 34.95
C PRO A 444 -20.88 16.64 34.54
N ARG A 445 -20.09 17.67 34.87
CA ARG A 445 -20.36 19.02 34.38
C ARG A 445 -20.37 18.94 32.87
N SER A 446 -21.55 19.18 32.30
CA SER A 446 -21.77 19.46 30.89
C SER A 446 -20.70 20.44 30.40
N TRP A 447 -19.97 20.08 29.35
CA TRP A 447 -19.07 20.98 28.63
C TRP A 447 -19.90 22.12 28.01
N ARG A 448 -20.15 23.17 28.80
CA ARG A 448 -20.80 24.39 28.36
C ARG A 448 -19.71 25.29 27.78
N LEU A 449 -19.66 25.36 26.46
CA LEU A 449 -18.92 26.36 25.69
C LEU A 449 -19.22 27.76 26.26
N ARG A 450 -18.21 28.45 26.79
CA ARG A 450 -18.27 29.88 27.05
C ARG A 450 -17.08 30.58 26.41
N ARG A 451 -17.42 31.42 25.43
CA ARG A 451 -16.62 32.49 24.83
C ARG A 451 -16.22 33.48 25.93
N ASN A 452 -15.06 34.12 25.75
CA ASN A 452 -14.71 35.49 26.17
C ASN A 452 -13.56 35.92 25.23
N HIS A 453 -13.78 36.81 24.24
CA HIS A 453 -13.52 38.26 24.29
C HIS A 453 -12.35 38.63 25.22
N GLU A 454 -11.14 38.89 24.72
CA GLU A 454 -10.59 40.02 23.94
C GLU A 454 -10.01 41.17 24.77
N GLN A 455 -8.86 41.66 24.26
CA GLN A 455 -8.02 42.81 24.62
C GLN A 455 -6.91 42.55 25.66
N LYS A 456 -5.63 42.87 25.41
CA LYS A 456 -4.99 43.59 24.28
C LYS A 456 -3.46 43.38 24.33
N ASN A 457 -2.84 43.70 23.18
CA ASN A 457 -1.41 43.90 22.87
C ASN A 457 -0.70 42.70 22.20
N ARG A 458 -0.76 42.62 20.85
CA ARG A 458 0.13 43.23 19.82
C ARG A 458 1.48 42.45 19.77
N HIS A 459 1.82 41.71 18.72
CA HIS A 459 1.92 42.13 17.30
C HIS A 459 1.50 41.04 16.28
N SER A 460 0.67 41.47 15.31
CA SER A 460 0.50 41.13 13.87
C SER A 460 0.86 39.70 13.36
N PHE A 461 -0.08 38.83 12.95
CA PHE A 461 -0.84 38.75 11.66
C PHE A 461 0.06 38.87 10.39
N ALA A 462 -0.01 37.99 9.37
CA ALA A 462 -1.22 37.56 8.63
C ALA A 462 -1.11 36.18 7.94
N PHE A 463 -2.29 35.62 7.63
CA PHE A 463 -2.57 34.50 6.73
C PHE A 463 -2.79 35.00 5.28
N VAL A 464 -2.81 34.07 4.31
CA VAL A 464 -3.72 33.98 3.12
C VAL A 464 -3.02 33.72 1.76
N LYS A 465 -3.57 32.71 1.06
CA LYS A 465 -3.58 32.37 -0.40
C LYS A 465 -2.26 32.03 -1.09
N SER A 466 -2.16 30.86 -1.73
CA SER A 466 -2.78 30.47 -3.02
C SER A 466 -2.20 31.25 -4.20
N ILE A 467 -1.59 30.50 -5.10
CA ILE A 467 -1.35 30.79 -6.52
C ILE A 467 -0.42 31.99 -6.79
N CYS A 468 0.82 31.68 -7.11
CA CYS A 468 1.38 31.92 -8.44
C CYS A 468 2.23 30.69 -8.81
#